data_AF-A0A3D0XHM9-F1
#
_entry.id   AF-A0A3D0XHM9-F1
#
_cell.length_a   1.000
_cell.length_b   1.000
_cell.length_c   1.000
_cell.angle_alpha   90.00
_cell.angle_beta   90.00
_cell.angle_gamma   90.00
#
_symmetry.space_group_name_H-M   'P 1'
#
loop_
_entity.id
_entity.type
_entity.pdbx_description
1 polymer ?
#
loop_
_entity_poly.entity_id
_entity_poly.type
_entity_poly.pdbx_seq_one_letter_code
_entity_poly.pdbx_strand_id
1 'polypeptide(L)'
;SGKTTLVRDVLIPQLKDSLHSDLPSEKRFEDDDGEASNGGLQGASTTRLSGEKGIHETVLVDQSPIGRTPRSNPAVYIGAFDAIRDLFARSEQALDRDFTSGHFSFNSKAGQCQHCKGVGFEKIEMQFL
;
A
#
# COMPACT_ATOMS: atom_id res chain seq x y z
N SER A 1 -12.45 13.41 24.29
CA SER A 1 -11.14 14.11 24.33
C SER A 1 -10.68 14.64 22.96
N GLY A 2 -11.35 14.31 21.84
CA GLY A 2 -11.17 15.02 20.56
C GLY A 2 -9.86 14.78 19.79
N LYS A 3 -8.94 13.95 20.33
CA LYS A 3 -7.60 13.75 19.76
C LYS A 3 -7.62 13.22 18.32
N THR A 4 -8.40 12.16 18.07
CA THR A 4 -8.50 11.55 16.74
C THR A 4 -9.07 12.54 15.73
N THR A 5 -10.15 13.24 16.10
CA THR A 5 -10.78 14.26 15.24
C THR A 5 -9.83 15.41 14.93
N LEU A 6 -9.09 15.90 15.93
CA LEU A 6 -8.10 16.96 15.72
C LEU A 6 -6.98 16.53 14.76
N VAL A 7 -6.47 15.31 14.90
CA VAL A 7 -5.33 14.85 14.10
C VAL A 7 -5.76 14.38 12.71
N ARG A 8 -6.76 13.48 12.63
CA ARG A 8 -7.17 12.82 11.38
C ARG A 8 -8.09 13.68 10.53
N ASP A 9 -9.04 14.36 11.15
CA ASP A 9 -10.12 15.05 10.41
C ASP A 9 -9.82 16.54 10.20
N VAL A 10 -8.86 17.12 10.95
CA VAL A 10 -8.49 18.54 10.85
C VAL A 10 -7.04 18.72 10.41
N LEU A 11 -6.06 18.28 11.21
CA LEU A 11 -4.65 18.64 11.02
C LEU A 11 -4.03 18.02 9.76
N ILE A 12 -4.24 16.71 9.53
CA ILE A 12 -3.65 16.02 8.37
C ILE A 12 -4.21 16.53 7.04
N PRO A 13 -5.53 16.69 6.85
CA PRO A 13 -6.08 17.30 5.63
C PRO A 13 -5.52 18.71 5.39
N GLN A 14 -5.47 19.56 6.43
CA GLN A 14 -4.93 20.92 6.30
C GLN A 14 -3.45 20.96 5.94
N LEU A 15 -2.63 20.07 6.50
CA LEU A 15 -1.21 19.94 6.15
C LEU A 15 -1.03 19.46 4.72
N LYS A 16 -1.79 18.44 4.29
CA LYS A 16 -1.76 17.93 2.91
C LYS A 16 -2.16 19.03 1.91
N ASP A 17 -3.25 19.75 2.16
CA ASP A 17 -3.69 20.84 1.29
C ASP A 17 -2.65 21.96 1.19
N SER A 18 -2.01 22.31 2.31
CA SER A 18 -0.99 23.36 2.32
C SER A 18 0.30 22.94 1.62
N LEU A 19 0.75 21.70 1.79
CA LEU A 19 2.01 21.19 1.25
C LEU A 19 1.90 20.80 -0.24
N HIS A 20 0.73 20.35 -0.69
CA HIS A 20 0.49 19.92 -2.07
C HIS A 20 -0.17 20.98 -2.95
N SER A 21 -0.34 22.21 -2.45
CA SER A 21 -0.89 23.33 -3.23
C SER A 21 -0.07 23.70 -4.47
N ASP A 22 1.22 23.32 -4.50
CA ASP A 22 2.16 23.58 -5.60
C ASP A 22 2.34 22.41 -6.60
N LEU A 23 1.66 21.26 -6.42
CA LEU A 23 1.86 20.06 -7.25
C LEU A 23 0.71 19.82 -8.25
N PRO A 24 1.02 19.46 -9.52
CA PRO A 24 0.00 19.12 -10.51
C PRO A 24 -0.82 17.90 -10.07
N SER A 25 -2.10 17.90 -10.45
CA SER A 25 -3.17 16.99 -10.02
C SER A 25 -2.88 15.48 -10.14
N GLU A 26 -1.85 15.09 -10.90
CA GLU A 26 -1.48 13.69 -11.16
C GLU A 26 -0.64 13.05 -10.04
N LYS A 27 -0.12 13.83 -9.07
CA LYS A 27 0.59 13.32 -7.87
C LYS A 27 -0.22 13.43 -6.58
N ARG A 28 -1.52 13.70 -6.68
CA ARG A 28 -2.43 13.46 -5.55
C ARG A 28 -2.52 11.94 -5.43
N PHE A 29 -1.71 11.38 -4.52
CA PHE A 29 -1.70 9.96 -4.20
C PHE A 29 -3.14 9.44 -4.20
N GLU A 30 -3.39 8.45 -5.05
CA GLU A 30 -4.65 7.72 -5.06
C GLU A 30 -4.81 7.13 -3.65
N ASP A 31 -5.81 7.62 -2.92
CA ASP A 31 -6.32 6.94 -1.74
C ASP A 31 -6.87 5.58 -2.23
N ASP A 32 -6.01 4.54 -2.26
CA ASP A 32 -6.36 3.14 -2.60
C ASP A 32 -7.29 2.50 -1.53
N ASP A 33 -7.62 3.26 -0.48
CA ASP A 33 -8.67 2.90 0.44
C ASP A 33 -10.01 3.44 -0.04
N GLY A 34 -10.63 2.68 -0.94
CA GLY A 34 -12.06 2.74 -1.26
C GLY A 34 -12.97 2.42 -0.07
N GLU A 35 -12.70 3.00 1.10
CA GLU A 35 -13.69 3.21 2.15
C GLU A 35 -14.01 4.71 2.15
N ALA A 36 -15.12 5.04 1.48
CA ALA A 36 -15.80 6.30 1.71
C ALA A 36 -16.12 6.39 3.21
N SER A 37 -15.23 7.04 3.96
CA SER A 37 -15.56 7.51 5.30
C SER A 37 -16.67 8.53 5.12
N ASN A 38 -17.91 8.08 5.37
CA ASN A 38 -19.08 8.92 5.60
C ASN A 38 -18.89 9.69 6.92
N GLY A 39 -17.86 10.52 6.94
CA GLY A 39 -17.47 11.40 8.04
C GLY A 39 -16.98 12.74 7.49
N GLY A 40 -17.50 13.14 6.33
CA GLY A 40 -17.28 14.47 5.77
C GLY A 40 -17.81 15.52 6.74
N LEU A 41 -16.95 15.99 7.64
CA LEU A 41 -17.10 17.27 8.31
C LEU A 41 -16.94 18.37 7.26
N GLN A 42 -17.94 18.52 6.41
CA GLN A 42 -18.22 19.75 5.69
C GLN A 42 -18.55 20.81 6.73
N GLY A 43 -17.52 21.49 7.23
CA GLY A 43 -17.72 22.65 8.11
C GLY A 43 -16.85 22.71 9.37
N ALA A 44 -15.67 22.10 9.43
CA ALA A 44 -14.70 22.49 10.45
C ALA A 44 -14.20 23.91 10.15
N SER A 45 -14.67 24.89 10.94
CA SER A 45 -14.22 26.29 10.94
C SER A 45 -12.70 26.36 10.76
N THR A 46 -12.27 26.94 9.63
CA THR A 46 -10.88 27.03 9.18
C THR A 46 -10.07 27.92 10.11
N THR A 47 -9.57 27.33 11.20
CA THR A 47 -8.49 27.94 11.96
C THR A 47 -7.26 27.95 11.07
N ARG A 48 -6.62 29.11 10.93
CA ARG A 48 -5.47 29.30 10.04
C ARG A 48 -4.30 28.44 10.55
N LEU A 49 -3.82 27.53 9.72
CA LEU A 49 -2.57 26.80 9.96
C LEU A 49 -1.39 27.80 9.84
N SER A 50 -0.42 27.69 10.73
CA SER A 50 0.80 28.51 10.70
C SER A 50 2.01 27.69 11.14
N GLY A 51 3.18 27.96 10.56
CA GLY A 51 4.43 27.25 10.86
C GLY A 51 4.70 26.03 9.96
N GLU A 52 3.86 25.79 8.97
CA GLU A 52 3.93 24.68 8.02
C GLU A 52 5.14 24.74 7.06
N LYS A 53 5.75 25.92 6.88
CA LYS A 53 6.89 26.13 5.97
C LYS A 53 8.16 25.32 6.30
N GLY A 54 8.27 24.79 7.51
CA GLY A 54 9.37 23.91 7.93
C GLY A 54 9.10 22.42 7.68
N ILE A 55 7.92 22.07 7.16
CA ILE A 55 7.49 20.69 6.94
C ILE A 55 7.66 20.36 5.46
N HIS A 56 8.37 19.27 5.17
CA HIS A 56 8.58 18.81 3.79
C HIS A 56 7.44 17.90 3.30
N GLU A 57 6.98 16.98 4.16
CA GLU A 57 6.00 15.97 3.80
C GLU A 57 5.22 15.54 5.05
N THR A 58 3.97 15.13 4.86
CA THR A 58 3.13 14.56 5.91
C THR A 58 2.62 13.19 5.47
N VAL A 59 2.93 12.16 6.27
CA VAL A 59 2.49 10.79 6.05
C VAL A 59 1.69 10.31 7.27
N LEU A 60 0.47 9.81 7.04
CA LEU A 60 -0.31 9.14 8.08
C LEU A 60 0.08 7.66 8.09
N VAL A 61 0.62 7.18 9.21
CA VAL A 61 0.82 5.75 9.46
C VAL A 61 -0.26 5.31 10.43
N ASP A 62 -1.13 4.41 9.99
CA ASP A 62 -2.20 3.87 10.80
C ASP A 62 -2.23 2.34 10.79
N GLN A 63 -3.39 1.76 11.10
CA GLN A 63 -3.60 0.33 11.21
C GLN A 63 -4.41 -0.22 10.04
N SER A 64 -4.53 0.54 8.94
CA SER A 64 -5.14 0.01 7.74
C SER A 64 -4.33 -1.19 7.25
N PRO A 65 -5.00 -2.22 6.71
CA PRO A 65 -4.31 -3.40 6.23
C PRO A 65 -3.40 -3.01 5.05
N ILE A 66 -2.14 -3.40 5.13
CA ILE A 66 -1.10 -3.15 4.10
C ILE A 66 -1.51 -3.65 2.70
N GLY A 67 -2.36 -4.67 2.64
CA GLY A 67 -3.00 -5.09 1.41
C GLY A 67 -4.17 -6.02 1.66
N ARG A 68 -5.13 -6.02 0.73
CA ARG A 68 -6.40 -6.75 0.86
C ARG A 68 -6.33 -8.18 0.31
N THR A 69 -5.18 -8.59 -0.23
CA THR A 69 -5.01 -9.91 -0.84
C THR A 69 -4.01 -10.75 -0.05
N PRO A 70 -4.15 -12.09 -0.04
CA PRO A 70 -3.17 -12.97 0.60
C PRO A 70 -1.76 -12.92 -0.04
N ARG A 71 -1.63 -12.29 -1.21
CA ARG A 71 -0.33 -12.07 -1.87
C ARG A 71 0.45 -10.91 -1.26
N SER A 72 -0.21 -10.07 -0.46
CA SER A 72 0.41 -9.01 0.30
C SER A 72 1.07 -9.57 1.55
N ASN A 73 2.39 -9.45 1.64
CA ASN A 73 3.16 -9.87 2.80
C ASN A 73 4.29 -8.86 3.05
N PRO A 74 4.93 -8.88 4.25
CA PRO A 74 5.95 -7.90 4.60
C PRO A 74 7.13 -7.85 3.63
N ALA A 75 7.56 -9.00 3.08
CA ALA A 75 8.71 -9.06 2.18
C ALA A 75 8.42 -8.39 0.83
N VAL A 76 7.19 -8.52 0.31
CA VAL A 76 6.75 -7.78 -0.88
C VAL A 76 6.60 -6.29 -0.58
N TYR A 77 5.97 -5.95 0.56
CA TYR A 77 5.67 -4.55 0.89
C TYR A 77 6.94 -3.69 1.03
N ILE A 78 7.98 -4.22 1.68
CA ILE A 78 9.26 -3.50 1.83
C ILE A 78 10.20 -3.66 0.63
N GLY A 79 9.79 -4.41 -0.41
CA GLY A 79 10.63 -4.70 -1.59
C GLY A 79 11.74 -5.73 -1.37
N ALA A 80 11.90 -6.29 -0.16
CA ALA A 80 12.93 -7.28 0.14
C ALA A 80 12.79 -8.56 -0.71
N PHE A 81 11.56 -8.91 -1.11
CA PHE A 81 11.31 -10.08 -1.93
C PHE A 81 12.01 -10.00 -3.29
N ASP A 82 12.19 -8.80 -3.85
CA ASP A 82 12.88 -8.63 -5.14
C ASP A 82 14.34 -9.04 -5.07
N ALA A 83 15.04 -8.60 -4.01
CA ALA A 83 16.42 -8.99 -3.75
C ALA A 83 16.55 -10.51 -3.53
N ILE A 84 15.59 -11.14 -2.86
CA ILE A 84 15.56 -12.60 -2.68
C ILE A 84 15.40 -13.28 -4.04
N ARG A 85 14.44 -12.87 -4.87
CA ARG A 85 14.23 -13.48 -6.20
C ARG A 85 15.47 -13.36 -7.09
N ASP A 86 16.12 -12.20 -7.07
CA ASP A 86 17.35 -11.97 -7.83
C ASP A 86 18.51 -12.83 -7.32
N LEU A 87 18.61 -13.05 -6.01
CA LEU A 87 19.60 -13.95 -5.42
C LEU A 87 19.38 -15.39 -5.90
N PHE A 88 18.15 -15.89 -5.90
CA PHE A 88 17.84 -17.25 -6.37
C PHE A 88 18.10 -17.44 -7.86
N ALA A 89 17.81 -16.42 -8.69
CA ALA A 89 18.10 -16.44 -10.11
C ALA A 89 19.60 -16.51 -10.45
N ARG A 90 20.48 -16.16 -9.50
CA ARG A 90 21.95 -16.26 -9.65
C ARG A 90 22.52 -17.62 -9.24
N SER A 91 21.70 -18.55 -8.73
CA SER A 91 22.17 -19.89 -8.38
C SER A 91 22.54 -20.70 -9.63
N GLU A 92 23.56 -21.56 -9.55
CA GLU A 92 23.98 -22.42 -10.68
C GLU A 92 22.81 -23.23 -11.25
N GLN A 93 21.99 -23.80 -10.36
CA GLN A 93 20.81 -24.58 -10.73
C GLN A 93 19.76 -23.78 -11.51
N ALA A 94 19.63 -22.48 -11.22
CA ALA A 94 18.73 -21.58 -11.93
C ALA A 94 19.30 -21.19 -13.29
N LEU A 95 20.61 -20.92 -13.36
CA LEU A 95 21.31 -20.59 -14.60
C LEU A 95 21.26 -21.76 -15.59
N ASP A 96 21.49 -22.99 -15.14
CA ASP A 96 21.41 -24.20 -15.97
C ASP A 96 20.01 -24.44 -16.58
N ARG A 97 18.97 -23.81 -16.01
CA ARG A 97 17.56 -23.95 -16.41
C ARG A 97 16.98 -22.68 -17.02
N ASP A 98 17.80 -21.66 -17.26
CA ASP A 98 17.38 -20.33 -17.73
C ASP A 98 16.30 -19.67 -16.83
N PHE A 99 16.35 -19.93 -15.52
CA PHE A 99 15.42 -19.35 -14.56
C PHE A 99 15.78 -17.91 -14.21
N THR A 100 14.92 -16.99 -14.64
CA THR A 100 14.94 -15.58 -14.24
C THR A 100 14.31 -15.33 -12.87
N SER A 101 14.46 -14.12 -12.31
CA SER A 101 13.80 -13.73 -11.04
C SER A 101 12.27 -13.81 -11.10
N GLY A 102 11.67 -13.86 -12.29
CA GLY A 102 10.25 -14.11 -12.50
C GLY A 102 9.83 -15.55 -12.17
N HIS A 103 10.73 -16.53 -12.23
CA HIS A 103 10.45 -17.92 -11.85
C HIS A 103 10.36 -18.10 -10.32
N PHE A 104 10.93 -17.17 -9.56
CA PHE A 104 10.87 -17.16 -8.10
C PHE A 104 9.77 -16.24 -7.55
N SER A 105 8.89 -15.75 -8.42
CA SER A 105 7.75 -14.90 -8.04
C SER A 105 6.45 -15.68 -8.06
N PHE A 106 5.73 -15.67 -6.94
CA PHE A 106 4.37 -16.20 -6.86
C PHE A 106 3.32 -15.30 -7.55
N ASN A 107 3.72 -14.11 -8.00
CA ASN A 107 2.88 -13.21 -8.82
C ASN A 107 3.08 -13.43 -10.33
N SER A 108 4.08 -14.22 -10.73
CA SER A 108 4.43 -14.46 -12.13
C SER A 108 3.90 -15.80 -12.60
N LYS A 109 3.32 -15.84 -13.80
CA LYS A 109 2.90 -17.11 -14.42
C LYS A 109 4.05 -18.11 -14.62
N ALA A 110 5.29 -17.62 -14.73
CA ALA A 110 6.47 -18.46 -14.89
C ALA A 110 6.85 -19.23 -13.61
N GLY A 111 6.56 -18.66 -12.43
CA GLY A 111 6.97 -19.22 -11.13
C GLY A 111 5.83 -19.65 -10.20
N GLN A 112 4.62 -19.13 -10.42
CA GLN A 112 3.49 -19.41 -9.54
C GLN A 112 2.98 -20.84 -9.69
N CYS A 113 2.50 -21.40 -8.59
CA CYS A 113 1.75 -22.65 -8.61
C CYS A 113 0.52 -22.52 -9.52
N GLN A 114 0.33 -23.46 -10.45
CA GLN A 114 -0.79 -23.43 -11.41
C GLN A 114 -2.16 -23.66 -10.74
N HIS A 115 -2.17 -24.36 -9.60
CA HIS A 115 -3.38 -24.70 -8.88
C HIS A 115 -3.90 -23.51 -8.06
N CYS A 116 -3.14 -23.07 -7.04
CA CYS A 116 -3.53 -21.95 -6.18
C CYS A 116 -3.16 -20.56 -6.75
N LYS A 117 -2.57 -20.48 -7.95
CA LYS A 117 -2.12 -19.24 -8.60
C LYS A 117 -1.22 -18.38 -7.71
N GLY A 118 -0.35 -19.03 -6.94
CA GLY A 118 0.57 -18.37 -6.01
C GLY A 118 -0.04 -17.81 -4.72
N VAL A 119 -1.32 -18.10 -4.43
CA VAL A 119 -1.98 -17.70 -3.18
C VAL A 119 -1.58 -18.59 -2.00
N GLY A 120 -1.22 -19.84 -2.26
CA GLY A 120 -0.81 -20.81 -1.23
C GLY A 120 -1.94 -21.68 -0.66
N PHE A 121 -3.20 -21.36 -0.95
CA PHE A 121 -4.38 -22.14 -0.58
C PHE A 121 -5.54 -21.90 -1.55
N GLU A 122 -6.58 -22.73 -1.48
CA GLU A 122 -7.83 -22.54 -2.22
C GLU A 122 -8.95 -22.14 -1.24
N LYS A 123 -9.71 -21.10 -1.60
CA LYS A 123 -10.90 -20.69 -0.85
C LYS A 123 -12.10 -21.41 -1.46
N ILE A 124 -12.68 -22.35 -0.72
CA ILE A 124 -13.93 -23.01 -1.10
C ILE A 124 -15.07 -22.16 -0.52
N GLU A 125 -15.81 -21.46 -1.40
CA GLU A 125 -16.99 -20.72 -0.98
C GLU A 125 -18.17 -21.67 -0.83
N MET A 126 -18.65 -21.81 0.40
CA MET A 126 -19.82 -22.61 0.72
C MET A 126 -21.05 -21.71 0.66
N GLN A 127 -22.04 -22.07 -0.16
CA GLN A 127 -23.37 -21.49 -0.06
C GLN A 127 -24.18 -22.28 0.95
N PHE A 128 -24.51 -21.65 2.07
CA PHE A 128 -25.49 -22.18 3.01
C PHE A 128 -26.88 -21.69 2.58
N LEU A 129 -27.76 -22.63 2.24
CA LEU A 129 -29.18 -22.39 1.94
C LEU A 129 -29.99 -22.37 3.24
#